data_AF-A0A2S4KV37-F1
#
_entry.id   AF-A0A2S4KV37-F1
#
_cell.length_a   1.000
_cell.length_b   1.000
_cell.length_c   1.000
_cell.angle_alpha   90.00
_cell.angle_beta   90.00
_cell.angle_gamma   90.00
#
_symmetry.space_group_name_H-M   'P 1'
#
loop_
_entity.id
_entity.type
_entity.pdbx_description
1 polymer ?
#
loop_
_entity_poly.entity_id
_entity_poly.type
_entity_poly.pdbx_seq_one_letter_code
_entity_poly.pdbx_strand_id
1 'polypeptide(L)'
;MSTMDDQYQGMFCPPPHSFFADDDSRWQAVRARDVVADGFFVYAVRTTKVYCRPICKARLARRANVRFYATGGEAAAAGFRACKRCR
;
A
#
# COMPACT_ATOMS: atom_id res chain seq x y z
N MET A 1 9.58 43.87 16.42
CA MET A 1 10.19 42.75 15.68
C MET A 1 10.13 41.51 16.53
N SER A 2 9.66 40.41 15.92
CA SER A 2 9.84 39.00 16.30
C SER A 2 9.22 38.60 17.65
N THR A 3 8.19 37.77 17.70
CA THR A 3 8.21 36.38 17.20
C THR A 3 6.83 35.95 16.70
N MET A 4 6.73 35.75 15.39
CA MET A 4 5.58 35.22 14.66
C MET A 4 5.87 33.76 14.28
N ASP A 5 6.26 32.93 15.26
CA ASP A 5 6.64 31.54 15.04
C ASP A 5 6.33 30.71 16.31
N ASP A 6 5.10 30.82 16.82
CA ASP A 6 4.60 29.98 17.90
C ASP A 6 4.05 28.68 17.28
N GLN A 7 5.03 27.84 16.97
CA GLN A 7 5.05 26.45 16.59
C GLN A 7 3.76 25.66 16.88
N TYR A 8 2.81 25.73 15.95
CA TYR A 8 2.00 24.55 15.63
C TYR A 8 2.94 23.47 15.12
N GLN A 9 3.49 22.63 15.99
CA GLN A 9 3.86 21.24 15.65
C GLN A 9 4.25 20.39 16.87
N GLY A 10 3.46 20.51 17.95
CA GLY A 10 3.30 19.40 18.88
C GLY A 10 2.58 18.25 18.17
N MET A 11 3.15 17.04 18.23
CA MET A 11 2.50 15.78 17.88
C MET A 11 2.32 15.44 16.38
N PHE A 12 3.35 15.61 15.55
CA PHE A 12 3.46 14.77 14.36
C PHE A 12 4.04 13.42 14.78
N CYS A 13 3.16 12.49 15.16
CA CYS A 13 3.46 11.08 14.93
C CYS A 13 3.73 10.99 13.42
N PRO A 14 4.97 10.77 12.95
CA PRO A 14 5.21 10.60 11.53
C PRO A 14 4.37 9.40 11.17
N PRO A 15 3.33 9.59 10.35
CA PRO A 15 2.43 8.50 10.16
C PRO A 15 3.20 7.40 9.43
N PRO A 16 2.93 6.13 9.72
CA PRO A 16 3.83 5.06 9.31
C PRO A 16 3.86 4.91 7.76
N HIS A 17 2.98 5.61 7.04
CA HIS A 17 2.79 5.55 5.60
C HIS A 17 3.85 6.27 4.72
N SER A 18 4.90 6.87 5.31
CA SER A 18 5.90 7.64 4.54
C SER A 18 6.92 6.77 3.77
N PHE A 19 6.96 5.45 4.00
CA PHE A 19 7.95 4.56 3.37
C PHE A 19 7.62 4.17 1.92
N PHE A 20 6.36 4.28 1.49
CA PHE A 20 5.92 3.87 0.16
C PHE A 20 5.19 5.01 -0.57
N ALA A 21 5.89 6.15 -0.70
CA ALA A 21 5.38 7.34 -1.39
C ALA A 21 5.16 7.08 -2.90
N ASP A 22 6.09 6.37 -3.54
CA ASP A 22 6.05 6.10 -4.97
C ASP A 22 5.51 4.71 -5.33
N ASP A 23 4.87 4.61 -6.49
CA ASP A 23 4.42 3.34 -7.05
C ASP A 23 5.58 2.38 -7.38
N ASP A 24 6.77 2.93 -7.70
CA ASP A 24 8.00 2.15 -7.86
C ASP A 24 8.44 1.48 -6.57
N SER A 25 8.44 2.24 -5.47
CA SER A 25 8.80 1.73 -4.14
C SER A 25 7.80 0.67 -3.67
N ARG A 26 6.50 0.90 -3.88
CA ARG A 26 5.45 -0.11 -3.63
C ARG A 26 5.67 -1.37 -4.45
N TRP A 27 6.00 -1.23 -5.73
CA TRP A 27 6.26 -2.35 -6.62
C TRP A 27 7.50 -3.15 -6.20
N GLN A 28 8.59 -2.47 -5.84
CA GLN A 28 9.79 -3.13 -5.34
C GLN A 28 9.51 -3.88 -4.05
N ALA A 29 8.74 -3.30 -3.12
CA ALA A 29 8.35 -3.97 -1.89
C ALA A 29 7.50 -5.23 -2.15
N VAL A 30 6.60 -5.21 -3.13
CA VAL A 30 5.83 -6.40 -3.54
C VAL A 30 6.74 -7.46 -4.18
N ARG A 31 7.74 -7.04 -4.96
CA ARG A 31 8.74 -7.97 -5.54
C ARG A 31 9.64 -8.57 -4.47
N ALA A 32 10.10 -7.77 -3.51
CA ALA A 32 10.91 -8.18 -2.37
C ALA A 32 10.09 -8.98 -1.34
N ARG A 33 8.76 -8.89 -1.39
CA ARG A 33 7.81 -9.46 -0.41
C ARG A 33 8.10 -8.96 1.00
N ASP A 34 8.30 -7.65 1.09
CA ASP A 34 8.64 -7.00 2.34
C ASP A 34 7.45 -7.10 3.33
N VAL A 35 7.73 -7.57 4.54
CA VAL A 35 6.76 -7.63 5.64
C VAL A 35 6.39 -6.25 6.13
N VAL A 36 7.28 -5.27 5.96
CA VAL A 36 7.01 -3.86 6.27
C VAL A 36 5.96 -3.29 5.33
N ALA A 37 5.72 -3.87 4.15
CA ALA A 37 4.61 -3.45 3.29
C ALA A 37 3.26 -4.06 3.72
N ASP A 38 3.26 -5.07 4.59
CA ASP A 38 2.03 -5.72 5.05
C ASP A 38 1.20 -4.74 5.92
N GLY A 39 -0.04 -4.50 5.51
CA GLY A 39 -0.94 -3.55 6.20
C GLY A 39 -0.76 -2.08 5.82
N PHE A 40 0.30 -1.73 5.08
CA PHE A 40 0.50 -0.37 4.57
C PHE A 40 -0.26 -0.11 3.28
N PHE A 41 -0.27 -1.10 2.40
CA PHE A 41 -1.00 -1.06 1.16
C PHE A 41 -1.35 -2.47 0.72
N VAL A 42 -2.34 -2.56 -0.16
CA VAL A 42 -2.68 -3.79 -0.87
C VAL A 42 -2.52 -3.56 -2.36
N TYR A 43 -2.21 -4.61 -3.10
CA TYR A 43 -2.18 -4.54 -4.55
C TYR A 43 -3.32 -5.36 -5.13
N ALA A 44 -4.00 -4.81 -6.14
CA ALA A 44 -5.04 -5.50 -6.86
C ALA A 44 -4.67 -5.67 -8.32
N VAL A 45 -4.98 -6.85 -8.84
CA VAL A 45 -4.71 -7.23 -10.22
C VAL A 45 -5.98 -7.01 -11.04
N ARG A 46 -5.91 -6.11 -12.02
CA ARG A 46 -7.05 -5.74 -12.88
C ARG A 46 -7.58 -6.91 -13.69
N THR A 47 -6.71 -7.82 -14.14
CA THR A 47 -7.09 -8.97 -14.98
C THR A 47 -7.86 -10.04 -14.21
N THR A 48 -7.50 -10.31 -12.96
CA THR A 48 -8.17 -11.32 -12.12
C THR A 48 -9.23 -10.73 -11.21
N LYS A 49 -9.28 -9.39 -11.07
CA LYS A 49 -10.11 -8.68 -10.09
C LYS A 49 -9.90 -9.19 -8.67
N VAL A 50 -8.67 -9.56 -8.34
CA VAL A 50 -8.26 -10.04 -7.01
C VAL A 50 -7.26 -9.06 -6.40
N TYR A 51 -7.44 -8.76 -5.11
CA TYR A 51 -6.43 -8.04 -4.32
C TYR A 51 -5.70 -8.97 -3.34
N CYS A 52 -4.42 -8.69 -3.16
CA CYS A 52 -3.47 -9.45 -2.35
C CYS A 52 -2.65 -8.52 -1.46
N ARG A 53 -2.10 -9.10 -0.40
CA ARG A 53 -1.07 -8.48 0.42
C ARG A 53 0.30 -8.58 -0.27
N PRO A 54 1.19 -7.59 -0.12
CA PRO A 54 2.51 -7.57 -0.77
C PRO A 54 3.40 -8.77 -0.42
N ILE A 55 3.19 -9.37 0.76
CA ILE A 55 3.89 -10.59 1.22
C ILE A 55 3.41 -11.89 0.54
N CYS A 56 2.31 -11.85 -0.22
CA CYS A 56 1.66 -13.08 -0.66
C CYS A 56 2.53 -13.82 -1.70
N LYS A 57 2.78 -15.12 -1.47
CA LYS A 57 3.61 -15.98 -2.33
C LYS A 57 3.01 -16.26 -3.72
N ALA A 58 1.86 -15.65 -4.04
CA ALA A 58 1.23 -15.79 -5.33
C ALA A 58 2.14 -15.26 -6.45
N ARG A 59 1.98 -15.81 -7.67
CA ARG A 59 2.68 -15.30 -8.84
C ARG A 59 2.27 -13.85 -9.07
N LEU A 60 3.24 -12.93 -9.03
CA LEU A 60 2.98 -11.52 -9.33
C LEU A 60 2.48 -11.40 -10.78
N ALA A 61 1.42 -10.63 -10.97
CA ALA A 61 0.97 -10.22 -12.29
C ALA A 61 1.95 -9.19 -12.89
N ARG A 62 1.80 -8.88 -14.18
CA ARG A 62 2.55 -7.78 -14.81
C ARG A 62 2.21 -6.47 -14.11
N ARG A 63 3.22 -5.65 -13.79
CA ARG A 63 3.06 -4.34 -13.13
C ARG A 63 2.00 -3.46 -13.80
N ALA A 64 1.91 -3.48 -15.13
CA ALA A 64 0.91 -2.72 -15.90
C ALA A 64 -0.56 -3.05 -15.55
N ASN A 65 -0.81 -4.26 -15.03
CA ASN A 65 -2.14 -4.72 -14.62
C ASN A 65 -2.35 -4.62 -13.10
N VAL A 66 -1.38 -4.11 -12.36
CA VAL A 66 -1.43 -3.99 -10.91
C VAL A 66 -1.82 -2.56 -10.55
N ARG A 67 -2.70 -2.43 -9.55
CA ARG A 67 -3.04 -1.16 -8.90
C ARG A 67 -2.81 -1.28 -7.42
N PHE A 68 -2.34 -0.20 -6.81
CA PHE A 68 -2.15 -0.11 -5.36
C PHE A 68 -3.35 0.60 -4.73
N TYR A 69 -3.77 0.12 -3.57
CA TYR A 69 -4.81 0.71 -2.72
C TYR A 69 -4.27 0.83 -1.30
N ALA A 70 -4.75 1.82 -0.54
CA ALA A 70 -4.28 2.01 0.83
C ALA A 70 -4.74 0.85 1.73
N THR A 71 -5.97 0.36 1.52
CA THR A 71 -6.54 -0.72 2.33
C THR A 71 -7.26 -1.78 1.52
N GLY A 72 -7.40 -2.98 2.11
CA GLY A 72 -8.24 -4.04 1.54
C GLY A 72 -9.72 -3.65 1.42
N GLY A 73 -10.18 -2.73 2.27
CA GLY A 73 -11.54 -2.18 2.21
C GLY A 73 -11.77 -1.35 0.95
N GLU A 74 -10.84 -0.46 0.60
CA GLU A 74 -10.90 0.30 -0.66
C GLU A 74 -10.86 -0.61 -1.88
N ALA A 75 -9.98 -1.62 -1.87
CA ALA A 75 -9.92 -2.59 -2.96
C ALA A 75 -11.24 -3.39 -3.08
N ALA A 76 -11.85 -3.77 -1.96
CA ALA A 76 -13.16 -4.42 -1.95
C ALA A 76 -14.27 -3.51 -2.49
N ALA A 77 -14.28 -2.23 -2.08
CA ALA A 77 -15.22 -1.22 -2.57
C ALA A 77 -15.06 -0.97 -4.08
N ALA A 78 -13.85 -1.05 -4.61
CA ALA A 78 -13.56 -0.99 -6.04
C ALA A 78 -13.95 -2.27 -6.82
N GLY A 79 -14.55 -3.26 -6.15
CA GLY A 79 -15.05 -4.50 -6.75
C GLY A 79 -13.99 -5.60 -6.92
N PHE A 80 -12.87 -5.51 -6.20
CA PHE A 80 -11.86 -6.58 -6.16
C PHE A 80 -12.17 -7.56 -5.04
N ARG A 81 -11.90 -8.85 -5.29
CA ARG A 81 -12.11 -9.92 -4.32
C ARG A 81 -10.82 -10.19 -3.54
N ALA A 82 -10.93 -10.51 -2.26
CA ALA A 82 -9.78 -10.93 -1.47
C ALA A 82 -9.18 -12.23 -2.01
N CYS A 83 -7.86 -12.31 -2.07
CA CYS A 83 -7.19 -13.53 -2.51
C CYS A 83 -7.39 -14.67 -1.51
N LYS A 84 -7.88 -15.82 -2.02
CA LYS A 84 -8.11 -17.04 -1.21
C LYS A 84 -6.84 -17.61 -0.57
N ARG A 85 -5.65 -17.28 -1.09
CA ARG A 85 -4.35 -17.75 -0.58
C ARG A 85 -3.79 -16.89 0.56
N CYS A 86 -4.22 -15.64 0.66
CA CYS A 86 -3.74 -14.72 1.69
C CYS A 86 -4.77 -14.58 2.83
N ARG A 87 -5.81 -15.45 2.85
CA ARG A 87 -6.77 -15.65 3.94
C ARG A 87 -6.08 -16.31 5.13
#